data_AF-A0A849PKT5-F1
#
_entry.id   AF-A0A849PKT5-F1
#
_cell.length_a   1.000
_cell.length_b   1.000
_cell.length_c   1.000
_cell.angle_alpha   90.00
_cell.angle_beta   90.00
_cell.angle_gamma   90.00
#
_symmetry.space_group_name_H-M   'P 1'
#
loop_
_entity.id
_entity.type
_entity.pdbx_description
1 polymer ?
#
loop_
_entity_poly.entity_id
_entity_poly.type
_entity_poly.pdbx_seq_one_letter_code
_entity_poly.pdbx_strand_id
1 'polypeptide(L)' 'MSYVVKKNITEWGHDNGVRVSAEVFDGLSDMVDSILDKAKERAEGNGRSTIKLRDL' A
#
# COMPACT_ATOMS: atom_id res chain seq x y z
N MET A 1 6.98 -1.69 -7.89
CA MET A 1 6.72 -0.25 -8.13
C MET A 1 6.50 0.39 -6.77
N SER A 2 7.03 1.58 -6.48
CA SER A 2 6.83 2.16 -5.13
C SER A 2 5.48 2.88 -5.07
N TYR A 3 4.59 2.43 -4.19
CA TYR A 3 3.27 3.05 -3.97
C TYR A 3 3.29 4.18 -2.95
N VAL A 4 4.34 4.24 -2.13
CA VAL A 4 4.46 5.22 -1.06
C VAL A 4 5.39 6.36 -1.43
N VAL A 5 4.96 7.58 -1.13
CA VAL A 5 5.81 8.77 -1.28
C VAL A 5 6.67 8.87 -0.02
N LYS A 6 7.97 8.53 -0.14
CA LYS A 6 8.93 8.54 0.98
C LYS A 6 8.86 9.83 1.80
N LYS A 7 8.75 10.98 1.14
CA LYS A 7 8.61 12.30 1.78
C LYS A 7 7.46 12.32 2.78
N ASN A 8 6.27 11.88 2.40
CA ASN A 8 5.07 11.91 3.25
C ASN A 8 5.23 10.98 4.46
N ILE A 9 5.87 9.82 4.30
CA ILE A 9 6.11 8.88 5.40
C ILE A 9 7.15 9.46 6.38
N THR A 10 8.19 10.13 5.87
CA THR A 10 9.19 10.81 6.71
C THR A 10 8.57 12.00 7.45
N GLU A 11 7.74 12.81 6.80
CA GLU A 11 6.99 13.91 7.44
C GLU A 11 6.08 13.38 8.55
N TRP A 12 5.32 12.31 8.27
CA TRP A 12 4.52 11.63 9.29
C TRP A 12 5.37 11.16 10.48
N GLY A 13 6.54 10.58 10.22
CA GLY A 13 7.45 10.15 11.29
C GLY A 13 7.90 11.30 12.17
N HIS A 14 8.32 12.42 11.55
CA HIS A 14 8.70 13.64 12.26
C HIS A 14 7.56 14.17 13.13
N ASP A 15 6.34 14.27 12.58
CA ASP A 15 5.16 14.78 13.30
C ASP A 15 4.75 13.88 14.48
N ASN A 16 5.13 12.60 14.44
CA ASN A 16 4.87 11.63 15.50
C ASN A 16 6.10 11.36 16.38
N GLY A 17 7.18 12.14 16.23
CA GLY A 17 8.39 12.01 17.06
C GLY A 17 9.15 10.70 16.87
N VAL A 18 9.01 10.04 15.71
CA VAL A 18 9.68 8.78 15.38
C VAL A 18 10.57 8.92 14.16
N ARG A 19 11.66 8.14 14.12
CA ARG A 19 12.50 8.02 12.92
C ARG A 19 12.02 6.84 12.09
N VAL A 20 11.90 7.05 10.79
CA VAL A 20 11.52 6.01 9.84
C VAL A 20 12.79 5.45 9.20
N SER A 21 12.99 4.12 9.29
CA SER A 21 14.11 3.45 8.60
C SER A 21 13.80 3.30 7.12
N ALA A 22 14.85 3.12 6.30
CA ALA A 22 14.68 2.95 4.85
C ALA A 22 13.84 1.71 4.49
N GLU A 23 13.96 0.64 5.28
CA GLU A 23 13.23 -0.63 5.10
C GLU A 23 11.71 -0.46 5.22
N VAL A 24 11.24 0.54 5.98
CA VAL A 24 9.80 0.82 6.11
C VAL A 24 9.19 1.21 4.77
N PHE A 25 9.93 1.91 3.89
CA PHE A 25 9.39 2.35 2.61
C PHE A 25 9.10 1.18 1.66
N ASP A 26 9.99 0.19 1.68
CA ASP A 26 9.86 -1.01 0.87
C ASP A 26 8.75 -1.90 1.46
N GLY A 27 8.75 -2.12 2.78
CA GLY A 27 7.72 -2.90 3.46
C GLY A 27 6.30 -2.32 3.32
N LEU A 28 6.15 -0.99 3.32
CA LEU A 28 4.85 -0.37 3.02
C LEU A 28 4.43 -0.56 1.55
N SER A 29 5.38 -0.57 0.62
CA SER A 29 5.08 -0.86 -0.79
C SER A 29 4.61 -2.31 -0.95
N ASP A 30 5.30 -3.25 -0.32
CA ASP A 30 4.93 -4.67 -0.34
C ASP A 30 3.56 -4.94 0.29
N MET A 31 3.22 -4.21 1.36
CA MET A 31 1.89 -4.28 1.96
C MET A 31 0.79 -3.81 1.00
N VAL A 32 1.04 -2.72 0.26
CA VAL A 32 0.09 -2.21 -0.75
C VAL A 32 -0.07 -3.22 -1.88
N ASP A 33 1.02 -3.80 -2.38
CA ASP A 33 0.99 -4.88 -3.38
C ASP A 33 0.12 -6.05 -2.91
N SER A 34 0.32 -6.53 -1.68
CA SER A 34 -0.46 -7.65 -1.14
C SER A 34 -1.97 -7.36 -1.05
N ILE A 35 -2.34 -6.11 -0.75
CA ILE A 35 -3.75 -5.69 -0.72
C ILE A 35 -4.32 -5.66 -2.14
N LEU A 36 -3.58 -5.09 -3.09
CA LEU A 36 -4.02 -4.99 -4.49
C LEU A 36 -4.16 -6.36 -5.16
N ASP A 37 -3.27 -7.31 -4.86
CA ASP A 37 -3.35 -8.68 -5.36
C ASP A 37 -4.63 -9.37 -4.88
N LYS A 38 -4.94 -9.28 -3.59
CA LYS A 38 -6.19 -9.84 -3.03
C LYS A 38 -7.43 -9.18 -3.61
N ALA A 39 -7.39 -7.85 -3.80
CA ALA A 39 -8.50 -7.12 -4.37
C ALA A 39 -8.72 -7.49 -5.85
N LYS A 40 -7.64 -7.71 -6.59
CA LYS A 40 -7.69 -8.23 -7.96
C LYS A 40 -8.33 -9.61 -8.00
N GLU A 41 -7.87 -10.55 -7.16
CA GLU A 41 -8.43 -11.90 -7.09
C GLU A 41 -9.94 -11.87 -6.81
N ARG A 42 -10.39 -11.03 -5.86
CA ARG A 42 -11.82 -10.85 -5.54
C ARG A 42 -12.60 -10.23 -6.70
N ALA A 43 -12.03 -9.27 -7.41
CA ALA A 43 -12.69 -8.68 -8.57
C ALA A 43 -12.85 -9.71 -9.69
N GLU A 44 -11.80 -10.46 -10.00
CA GLU A 44 -11.78 -11.52 -11.01
C GLU A 44 -12.74 -12.66 -10.66
N GLY A 45 -12.77 -13.09 -9.40
CA GLY A 45 -13.72 -14.09 -8.91
C GLY A 45 -15.19 -13.68 -9.02
N ASN A 46 -15.45 -12.37 -9.13
CA ASN A 46 -16.77 -11.80 -9.40
C ASN A 46 -17.01 -11.48 -10.89
N GLY A 47 -16.15 -11.96 -11.79
CA GLY A 47 -16.25 -11.72 -13.24
C GLY A 47 -15.98 -10.28 -13.66
N ARG A 48 -15.25 -9.50 -12.86
CA ARG A 48 -14.94 -8.09 -13.13
C ARG A 48 -13.44 -7.89 -13.34
N SER A 49 -13.09 -7.00 -14.26
CA SER A 49 -11.71 -6.51 -14.47
C SER A 49 -11.41 -5.21 -13.73
N THR A 50 -12.42 -4.60 -13.09
CA THR A 50 -12.29 -3.36 -12.32
C THR A 50 -12.38 -3.64 -10.82
N ILE A 51 -11.30 -3.33 -10.10
CA ILE A 51 -11.24 -3.31 -8.63
C ILE A 51 -12.14 -2.18 -8.11
N LYS A 52 -12.96 -2.48 -7.11
CA LYS A 52 -13.81 -1.53 -6.39
C LYS A 52 -13.48 -1.56 -4.91
N LEU A 53 -13.97 -0.57 -4.16
CA LEU A 53 -13.74 -0.45 -2.72
C LEU A 53 -14.07 -1.74 -1.95
N ARG A 54 -15.14 -2.44 -2.34
CA ARG A 54 -15.57 -3.72 -1.73
C ARG A 54 -14.60 -4.89 -1.93
N ASP A 55 -13.63 -4.75 -2.83
CA ASP A 55 -12.65 -5.79 -3.13
C ASP A 55 -11.41 -5.64 -2.23
N LEU A 56 -11.13 -4.44 -1.72
CA LEU A 56 -10.03 -4.18 -0.80
C LEU A 56 -10.15 -5.00 0.50
#